data_AF-A0A6J4MWY2-F1
#
_entry.id   AF-A0A6J4MWY2-F1
#
_cell.length_a   1.000
_cell.length_b   1.000
_cell.length_c   1.000
_cell.angle_alpha   90.00
_cell.angle_beta   90.00
_cell.angle_gamma   90.00
#
_symmetry.space_group_name_H-M   'P 1'
#
loop_
_entity.id
_entity.type
_entity.pdbx_description
1 polymer ?
#
loop_
_entity_poly.entity_id
_entity_poly.type
_entity_poly.pdbx_seq_one_letter_code
_entity_poly.pdbx_strand_id
1 'polypeptide(L)'
;MIERLNAGAERDELSPARVLSALRAARATEDAAAAEQLALAARWADLHPPESIHSAAVFTVPGSEHEEPIAGEGCPAVAEFCVAELGAVLGMSTVSAKRLLGHALELRHRLPRLWDRVQTGSVPAWRARLVAEATIHATPALTRDAAVWVDAQVAGMAGR
;
A
#
# COMPACT_ATOMS: atom_id res chain seq x y z
N MET A 1 -44.09 -18.90 -30.59
CA MET A 1 -44.15 -18.01 -29.40
C MET A 1 -43.04 -18.28 -28.38
N ILE A 2 -42.02 -19.10 -28.68
CA ILE A 2 -40.95 -19.47 -27.73
C ILE A 2 -39.62 -18.74 -28.01
N GLU A 3 -39.37 -18.29 -29.25
CA GLU A 3 -38.11 -17.60 -29.60
C GLU A 3 -37.94 -16.18 -29.01
N ARG A 4 -39.03 -15.48 -28.65
CA ARG A 4 -38.94 -14.12 -28.09
C ARG A 4 -38.50 -14.07 -26.63
N LEU A 5 -38.62 -15.18 -25.89
CA LEU A 5 -38.23 -15.25 -24.49
C LEU A 5 -36.72 -15.52 -24.33
N ASN A 6 -36.11 -16.24 -25.28
CA ASN A 6 -34.70 -16.63 -25.20
C ASN A 6 -33.74 -15.48 -25.56
N ALA A 7 -34.11 -14.63 -26.53
CA ALA A 7 -33.33 -13.44 -26.89
C ALA A 7 -33.31 -12.36 -25.79
N GLY A 8 -34.26 -12.39 -24.85
CA GLY A 8 -34.30 -11.50 -23.69
C GLY A 8 -33.35 -11.95 -22.57
N ALA A 9 -33.18 -13.26 -22.37
CA ALA A 9 -32.33 -13.83 -21.34
C ALA A 9 -30.83 -13.70 -21.67
N GLU A 10 -30.42 -13.96 -22.93
CA GLU A 10 -29.02 -13.74 -23.36
C GLU A 10 -28.64 -12.24 -23.43
N ARG A 11 -29.60 -11.35 -23.73
CA ARG A 11 -29.39 -9.89 -23.65
C ARG A 11 -29.28 -9.39 -22.20
N ASP A 12 -29.80 -10.15 -21.24
CA ASP A 12 -29.82 -9.82 -19.82
C ASP A 12 -28.59 -10.37 -19.06
N GLU A 13 -27.92 -11.41 -19.56
CA GLU A 13 -26.67 -11.91 -18.97
C GLU A 13 -25.48 -10.93 -19.14
N LEU A 14 -25.51 -10.06 -20.17
CA LEU A 14 -24.45 -9.10 -20.47
C LEU A 14 -24.98 -7.69 -20.80
N SER A 15 -26.12 -7.28 -20.24
CA SER A 15 -26.60 -5.92 -20.48
C SER A 15 -25.51 -4.89 -20.08
N PRO A 16 -25.32 -3.78 -20.82
CA PRO A 16 -24.26 -2.82 -20.53
C PRO A 16 -24.25 -2.34 -19.08
N ALA A 17 -25.43 -2.14 -18.49
CA ALA A 17 -25.56 -1.75 -17.08
C ALA A 17 -25.07 -2.84 -16.11
N ARG A 18 -25.32 -4.12 -16.40
CA ARG A 18 -24.82 -5.23 -15.58
C ARG A 18 -23.31 -5.41 -15.70
N VAL A 19 -22.75 -5.25 -16.90
CA VAL A 19 -21.29 -5.26 -17.09
C VAL A 19 -20.63 -4.15 -16.28
N LEU A 20 -21.14 -2.91 -16.35
CA LEU A 20 -20.61 -1.79 -15.56
C LEU A 20 -20.78 -2.01 -14.05
N SER A 21 -21.87 -2.63 -13.63
CA SER A 21 -22.08 -2.96 -12.21
C SER A 21 -21.11 -4.04 -11.72
N ALA A 22 -20.87 -5.07 -12.54
CA ALA A 22 -19.89 -6.13 -12.26
C ALA A 22 -18.47 -5.56 -12.21
N LEU A 23 -18.10 -4.66 -13.14
CA LEU A 23 -16.82 -3.97 -13.11
C LEU A 23 -16.64 -3.14 -11.83
N ARG A 24 -17.68 -2.42 -11.40
CA ARG A 24 -17.64 -1.65 -10.14
C ARG A 24 -17.45 -2.55 -8.92
N ALA A 25 -18.12 -3.71 -8.88
CA ALA A 25 -17.95 -4.68 -7.80
C ALA A 25 -16.55 -5.32 -7.81
N ALA A 26 -16.05 -5.73 -8.98
CA ALA A 26 -14.70 -6.26 -9.12
C ALA A 26 -13.64 -5.24 -8.67
N ARG A 27 -13.85 -3.96 -9.02
CA ARG A 27 -12.95 -2.88 -8.60
C ARG A 27 -12.96 -2.68 -7.08
N ALA A 28 -14.12 -2.74 -6.45
CA ALA A 28 -14.22 -2.64 -5.00
C ALA A 28 -13.46 -3.79 -4.29
N THR A 29 -13.54 -5.01 -4.83
CA THR A 29 -12.75 -6.15 -4.34
C THR A 29 -11.24 -5.93 -4.50
N GLU A 30 -10.80 -5.41 -5.65
CA GLU A 30 -9.40 -5.08 -5.91
C GLU A 30 -8.89 -4.01 -4.93
N ASP A 31 -9.66 -2.94 -4.72
CA ASP A 31 -9.28 -1.85 -3.82
C ASP A 31 -9.21 -2.34 -2.35
N ALA A 32 -10.12 -3.22 -1.93
CA ALA A 32 -10.09 -3.85 -0.60
C ALA A 32 -8.86 -4.75 -0.42
N ALA A 33 -8.54 -5.61 -1.39
CA ALA A 33 -7.36 -6.46 -1.34
C ALA A 33 -6.07 -5.63 -1.34
N ALA A 34 -6.02 -4.52 -2.09
CA ALA A 34 -4.87 -3.62 -2.09
C ALA A 34 -4.67 -2.89 -0.75
N ALA A 35 -5.77 -2.51 -0.06
CA ALA A 35 -5.71 -1.96 1.29
C ALA A 35 -5.22 -3.01 2.31
N GLU A 36 -5.66 -4.26 2.18
CA GLU A 36 -5.16 -5.36 3.01
C GLU A 36 -3.67 -5.62 2.77
N GLN A 37 -3.18 -5.60 1.52
CA GLN A 37 -1.76 -5.74 1.22
C GLN A 37 -0.91 -4.62 1.87
N LEU A 38 -1.39 -3.38 1.92
CA LEU A 38 -0.71 -2.30 2.66
C LEU A 38 -0.65 -2.59 4.16
N ALA A 39 -1.75 -3.06 4.76
CA ALA A 39 -1.79 -3.45 6.17
C ALA A 39 -0.82 -4.60 6.48
N LEU A 40 -0.78 -5.62 5.62
CA LEU A 40 0.13 -6.75 5.76
C LEU A 40 1.59 -6.35 5.58
N ALA A 41 1.90 -5.46 4.62
CA ALA A 41 3.25 -4.93 4.46
C ALA A 41 3.72 -4.13 5.68
N ALA A 42 2.84 -3.30 6.26
CA ALA A 42 3.15 -2.57 7.48
C ALA A 42 3.38 -3.53 8.67
N ARG A 43 2.57 -4.58 8.79
CA ARG A 43 2.74 -5.64 9.80
C ARG A 43 4.02 -6.44 9.58
N TRP A 44 4.39 -6.69 8.33
CA TRP A 44 5.65 -7.36 7.99
C TRP A 44 6.85 -6.55 8.47
N ALA A 45 6.84 -5.23 8.24
CA ALA A 45 7.84 -4.32 8.77
C ALA A 45 7.94 -4.36 10.31
N ASP A 46 6.80 -4.41 11.02
CA ASP A 46 6.79 -4.51 12.50
C ASP A 46 7.48 -5.78 13.02
N LEU A 47 7.50 -6.85 12.23
CA LEU A 47 8.12 -8.13 12.57
C LEU A 47 9.61 -8.17 12.23
N HIS A 48 10.12 -7.17 11.51
CA HIS A 48 11.52 -7.05 11.08
C HIS A 48 12.12 -5.72 11.52
N PRO A 49 12.09 -5.40 12.82
CA PRO A 49 12.70 -4.18 13.32
C PRO A 49 14.24 -4.31 13.25
N PRO A 50 15.01 -3.23 13.13
CA PRO A 50 16.47 -3.29 13.00
C PRO A 50 17.16 -4.08 14.14
N GLU A 51 16.55 -4.11 15.32
CA GLU A 51 16.99 -4.90 16.47
C GLU A 51 17.03 -6.41 16.19
N SER A 52 16.28 -6.92 15.21
CA SER A 52 16.33 -8.34 14.82
C SER A 52 17.64 -8.74 14.14
N ILE A 53 18.39 -7.77 13.61
CA ILE A 53 19.71 -7.99 12.97
C ILE A 53 20.75 -8.39 14.04
N HIS A 54 20.60 -7.84 15.25
CA HIS A 54 21.57 -7.97 16.33
C HIS A 54 21.25 -9.13 17.27
N SER A 55 21.25 -10.36 16.76
CA SER A 55 21.43 -11.52 17.64
C SER A 55 22.83 -11.41 18.27
N ALA A 56 22.91 -11.39 19.60
CA ALA A 56 24.11 -11.06 20.39
C ALA A 56 25.35 -11.97 20.17
N ALA A 57 25.30 -12.90 19.22
CA ALA A 57 26.32 -13.90 18.92
C ALA A 57 26.93 -13.79 17.51
N VAL A 58 26.62 -12.76 16.72
CA VAL A 58 27.07 -12.66 15.32
C VAL A 58 28.09 -11.54 15.14
N PHE A 59 29.27 -11.87 14.60
CA PHE A 59 30.23 -10.88 14.12
C PHE A 59 29.70 -10.25 12.83
N THR A 60 29.62 -8.92 12.78
CA THR A 60 29.30 -8.20 11.53
C THR A 60 30.43 -8.40 10.53
N VAL A 61 30.14 -9.01 9.39
CA VAL A 61 31.07 -9.25 8.28
C VAL A 61 30.55 -8.52 7.03
N PRO A 62 31.39 -8.26 6.01
CA PRO A 62 30.90 -7.72 4.74
C PRO A 62 29.76 -8.59 4.18
N GLY A 63 28.60 -7.97 3.92
CA GLY A 63 27.39 -8.66 3.46
C GLY A 63 26.41 -9.07 4.57
N SER A 64 26.67 -8.70 5.83
CA SER A 64 25.66 -8.76 6.90
C SER A 64 24.47 -7.85 6.59
N GLU A 65 23.31 -8.19 7.16
CA GLU A 65 22.11 -7.37 7.07
C GLU A 65 22.29 -6.01 7.76
N HIS A 66 21.68 -4.95 7.22
CA HIS A 66 21.73 -3.61 7.78
C HIS A 66 20.33 -3.07 8.11
N GLU A 67 20.31 -2.02 8.92
CA GLU A 67 19.14 -1.18 9.10
C GLU A 67 18.87 -0.39 7.81
N GLU A 68 17.62 -0.40 7.35
CA GLU A 68 17.19 0.29 6.15
C GLU A 68 16.07 1.31 6.47
N PRO A 69 16.36 2.62 6.36
CA PRO A 69 15.33 3.66 6.36
C PRO A 69 14.50 3.60 5.08
N ILE A 70 13.24 3.19 5.20
CA ILE A 70 12.38 2.90 4.03
C ILE A 70 11.36 4.01 3.70
N ALA A 71 11.08 4.91 4.65
CA ALA A 71 10.08 5.98 4.51
C ALA A 71 10.60 7.32 5.05
N GLY A 72 9.75 8.35 5.04
CA GLY A 72 10.15 9.68 5.49
C GLY A 72 10.42 9.78 6.99
N GLU A 73 10.98 10.93 7.40
CA GLU A 73 11.41 11.20 8.77
C GLU A 73 10.37 10.80 9.84
N GLY A 74 10.83 10.02 10.83
CA GLY A 74 10.01 9.55 11.95
C GLY A 74 9.28 8.22 11.71
N CYS A 75 9.44 7.60 10.53
CA CYS A 75 9.07 6.19 10.34
C CYS A 75 10.15 5.26 10.91
N PRO A 76 9.77 4.08 11.44
CA PRO A 76 10.74 3.07 11.83
C PRO A 76 11.49 2.54 10.60
N ALA A 77 12.79 2.30 10.74
CA ALA A 77 13.55 1.52 9.79
C ALA A 77 13.19 0.03 9.91
N VAL A 78 13.71 -0.79 9.00
CA VAL A 78 13.54 -2.25 9.02
C VAL A 78 14.86 -2.96 8.82
N ALA A 79 14.88 -4.27 9.09
CA ALA A 79 15.96 -5.14 8.66
C ALA A 79 15.95 -5.31 7.12
N GLU A 80 17.05 -5.01 6.45
CA GLU A 80 17.14 -4.86 4.98
C GLU A 80 16.61 -6.09 4.20
N PHE A 81 16.83 -7.32 4.69
CA PHE A 81 16.48 -8.52 3.94
C PHE A 81 14.97 -8.81 3.92
N CYS A 82 14.19 -8.22 4.83
CA CYS A 82 12.73 -8.35 4.81
C CYS A 82 12.12 -7.85 3.49
N VAL A 83 12.81 -6.94 2.79
CA VAL A 83 12.40 -6.41 1.48
C VAL A 83 12.47 -7.49 0.41
N ALA A 84 13.56 -8.26 0.38
CA ALA A 84 13.77 -9.31 -0.60
C ALA A 84 12.78 -10.46 -0.40
N GLU A 85 12.50 -10.83 0.85
CA GLU A 85 11.50 -11.85 1.19
C GLU A 85 10.10 -11.44 0.73
N LEU A 86 9.68 -10.20 1.05
CA LEU A 86 8.40 -9.67 0.58
C LEU A 86 8.31 -9.67 -0.95
N GLY A 87 9.39 -9.26 -1.62
CA GLY A 87 9.48 -9.27 -3.09
C GLY A 87 9.27 -10.65 -3.68
N ALA A 88 9.92 -11.67 -3.11
CA ALA A 88 9.77 -13.05 -3.53
C ALA A 88 8.34 -13.58 -3.35
N VAL A 89 7.71 -13.32 -2.20
CA VAL A 89 6.33 -13.75 -1.91
C VAL A 89 5.32 -13.13 -2.88
N LEU A 90 5.47 -11.86 -3.22
CA LEU A 90 4.54 -11.14 -4.09
C LEU A 90 4.91 -11.21 -5.59
N GLY A 91 5.99 -11.90 -5.95
CA GLY A 91 6.47 -11.99 -7.34
C GLY A 91 6.89 -10.64 -7.93
N MET A 92 7.48 -9.76 -7.12
CA MET A 92 7.94 -8.43 -7.54
C MET A 92 9.43 -8.22 -7.31
N SER A 93 10.02 -7.21 -7.97
CA SER A 93 11.41 -6.83 -7.74
C SER A 93 11.61 -6.28 -6.32
N THR A 94 12.84 -6.39 -5.80
CA THR A 94 13.24 -5.80 -4.51
C THR A 94 12.95 -4.30 -4.45
N VAL A 95 13.12 -3.57 -5.56
CA VAL A 95 12.81 -2.14 -5.66
C VAL A 95 11.31 -1.88 -5.45
N SER A 96 10.45 -2.68 -6.08
CA SER A 96 8.99 -2.56 -5.93
C SER A 96 8.53 -2.95 -4.52
N ALA A 97 9.15 -3.97 -3.92
CA ALA A 97 8.89 -4.37 -2.54
C ALA A 97 9.30 -3.28 -1.53
N LYS A 98 10.49 -2.67 -1.74
CA LYS A 98 10.98 -1.55 -0.92
C LYS A 98 10.00 -0.38 -0.97
N ARG A 99 9.53 -0.02 -2.17
CA ARG A 99 8.49 1.01 -2.35
C ARG A 99 7.18 0.65 -1.66
N LEU A 100 6.74 -0.61 -1.72
CA LEU A 100 5.51 -1.02 -1.06
C LEU A 100 5.61 -0.87 0.47
N LEU A 101 6.73 -1.31 1.06
CA LEU A 101 7.01 -1.09 2.48
C LEU A 101 7.10 0.40 2.82
N GLY A 102 7.79 1.19 1.99
CA GLY A 102 7.89 2.64 2.09
C GLY A 102 6.53 3.31 2.17
N HIS A 103 5.66 3.00 1.21
CA HIS A 103 4.31 3.55 1.21
C HIS A 103 3.48 3.10 2.41
N ALA A 104 3.57 1.83 2.81
CA ALA A 104 2.82 1.33 3.95
C ALA A 104 3.24 2.05 5.25
N LEU A 105 4.54 2.20 5.48
CA LEU A 105 5.07 2.90 6.66
C LEU A 105 4.78 4.40 6.63
N GLU A 106 5.02 5.06 5.49
CA GLU A 106 4.71 6.48 5.33
C GLU A 106 3.23 6.78 5.61
N LEU A 107 2.32 5.99 5.01
CA LEU A 107 0.89 6.15 5.24
C LEU A 107 0.53 5.92 6.71
N ARG A 108 1.01 4.83 7.32
CA ARG A 108 0.65 4.47 8.69
C ARG A 108 1.21 5.44 9.73
N HIS A 109 2.42 5.96 9.53
CA HIS A 109 3.15 6.72 10.55
C HIS A 109 3.12 8.24 10.34
N ARG A 110 3.00 8.71 9.09
CA ARG A 110 3.03 10.14 8.74
C ARG A 110 1.75 10.65 8.11
N LEU A 111 0.97 9.80 7.43
CA LEU A 111 -0.30 10.16 6.79
C LEU A 111 -1.50 9.36 7.35
N PRO A 112 -1.73 9.35 8.70
CA PRO A 112 -2.68 8.44 9.34
C PRO A 112 -4.14 8.66 8.93
N ARG A 113 -4.55 9.87 8.54
CA ARG A 113 -5.91 10.11 8.03
C ARG A 113 -6.10 9.47 6.67
N LEU A 114 -5.12 9.61 5.78
CA LEU A 114 -5.15 8.95 4.47
C LEU A 114 -5.10 7.42 4.61
N TRP A 115 -4.31 6.91 5.55
CA TRP A 115 -4.31 5.48 5.91
C TRP A 115 -5.71 4.99 6.29
N ASP A 116 -6.38 5.65 7.25
CA ASP A 116 -7.73 5.28 7.68
C ASP A 116 -8.73 5.28 6.52
N ARG A 117 -8.62 6.29 5.64
CA ARG A 117 -9.47 6.36 4.43
C ARG A 117 -9.21 5.24 3.43
N VAL A 118 -7.99 4.71 3.34
CA VAL A 118 -7.69 3.51 2.54
C VAL A 118 -8.29 2.27 3.18
N GLN A 119 -8.07 2.08 4.48
CA GLN A 119 -8.56 0.90 5.20
C GLN A 119 -10.09 0.83 5.27
N THR A 120 -10.78 1.97 5.22
CA THR A 120 -12.25 2.04 5.13
C THR A 120 -12.80 1.96 3.70
N GLY A 121 -11.93 1.84 2.68
CA GLY A 121 -12.33 1.80 1.27
C GLY A 121 -12.78 3.15 0.70
N SER A 122 -12.63 4.25 1.45
CA SER A 122 -12.97 5.60 1.00
C SER A 122 -11.98 6.17 -0.03
N VAL A 123 -10.75 5.65 -0.06
CA VAL A 123 -9.68 6.03 -0.98
C VAL A 123 -9.00 4.76 -1.50
N PRO A 124 -8.86 4.58 -2.83
CA PRO A 124 -8.17 3.42 -3.35
C PRO A 124 -6.66 3.48 -3.03
N ALA A 125 -6.08 2.35 -2.65
CA ALA A 125 -4.69 2.24 -2.18
C ALA A 125 -3.66 2.84 -3.15
N TRP A 126 -3.85 2.67 -4.48
CA TRP A 126 -2.92 3.23 -5.47
C TRP A 126 -2.80 4.75 -5.39
N ARG A 127 -3.89 5.46 -5.10
CA ARG A 127 -3.89 6.93 -5.00
C ARG A 127 -3.19 7.39 -3.74
N ALA A 128 -3.41 6.69 -2.63
CA ALA A 128 -2.70 6.97 -1.39
C ALA A 128 -1.19 6.74 -1.53
N ARG A 129 -0.78 5.68 -2.24
CA ARG A 129 0.62 5.39 -2.54
C ARG A 129 1.31 6.48 -3.35
N LEU A 130 0.60 7.18 -4.25
CA LEU A 130 1.16 8.33 -4.97
C LEU A 130 1.48 9.50 -4.02
N VAL A 131 0.61 9.75 -3.04
CA VAL A 131 0.88 10.77 -2.01
C VAL A 131 2.09 10.35 -1.18
N ALA A 132 2.14 9.09 -0.75
CA ALA A 132 3.27 8.58 0.01
C ALA A 132 4.60 8.67 -0.75
N GLU A 133 4.64 8.29 -2.03
CA GLU A 133 5.84 8.46 -2.88
C GLU A 133 6.29 9.94 -2.90
N ALA A 134 5.34 10.86 -3.07
CA ALA A 134 5.63 12.29 -3.10
C ALA A 134 6.13 12.83 -1.74
N THR A 135 5.60 12.36 -0.61
CA THR A 135 6.02 12.82 0.72
C THR A 135 7.33 12.20 1.18
N ILE A 136 7.64 10.95 0.77
CA ILE A 136 8.92 10.30 0.99
C ILE A 136 10.05 11.04 0.25
N HIS A 137 9.81 11.41 -1.02
CA HIS A 137 10.84 11.96 -1.91
C HIS A 137 10.80 13.50 -2.07
N ALA A 138 10.07 14.19 -1.20
CA ALA A 138 9.98 15.65 -1.23
C ALA A 138 11.36 16.31 -1.08
N THR A 139 11.57 17.41 -1.82
CA THR A 139 12.79 18.22 -1.72
C THR A 139 12.43 19.70 -1.53
N PRO A 140 12.79 20.33 -0.40
CA PRO A 140 13.48 19.73 0.76
C PRO A 140 12.64 18.65 1.45
N ALA A 141 13.30 17.77 2.21
CA ALA A 141 12.61 16.74 2.98
C ALA A 141 11.54 17.37 3.88
N LEU A 142 10.34 16.80 3.88
CA LEU A 142 9.26 17.27 4.75
C LEU A 142 9.57 16.90 6.19
N THR A 143 9.40 17.86 7.10
CA THR A 143 9.33 17.57 8.53
C THR A 143 8.10 16.73 8.85
N ARG A 144 8.05 16.17 10.07
CA ARG A 144 6.85 15.46 10.56
C ARG A 144 5.59 16.32 10.51
N ASP A 145 5.67 17.57 10.96
CA ASP A 145 4.53 18.49 10.98
C ASP A 145 4.05 18.84 9.56
N ALA A 146 4.98 19.00 8.62
CA ALA A 146 4.64 19.26 7.23
C ALA A 146 3.90 18.07 6.59
N ALA A 147 4.32 16.83 6.87
CA ALA A 147 3.59 15.65 6.39
C ALA A 147 2.20 15.51 7.03
N VAL A 148 2.06 15.78 8.33
CA VAL A 148 0.75 15.81 9.01
C VAL A 148 -0.16 16.87 8.39
N TRP A 149 0.38 18.03 8.02
CA TRP A 149 -0.38 19.05 7.30
C TRP A 149 -0.83 18.55 5.92
N VAL A 150 0.06 17.91 5.15
CA VAL A 150 -0.28 17.30 3.85
C VAL A 150 -1.39 16.28 4.01
N ASP A 151 -1.28 15.36 4.97
CA ASP A 151 -2.29 14.35 5.29
C ASP A 151 -3.67 14.99 5.52
N ALA A 152 -3.72 16.06 6.32
CA ALA A 152 -4.96 16.79 6.58
C ALA A 152 -5.58 17.40 5.31
N GLN A 153 -4.77 17.91 4.38
CA GLN A 153 -5.27 18.49 3.13
C GLN A 153 -5.79 17.41 2.16
N VAL A 154 -5.01 16.35 1.93
CA VAL A 154 -5.33 15.33 0.92
C VAL A 154 -6.42 14.38 1.37
N ALA A 155 -6.50 14.10 2.68
CA ALA A 155 -7.55 13.27 3.24
C ALA A 155 -8.94 13.90 3.10
N GLY A 156 -9.07 15.21 2.87
CA GLY A 156 -10.36 15.84 2.52
C GLY A 156 -10.77 15.70 1.05
N MET A 157 -9.81 15.40 0.16
CA MET A 157 -10.01 15.43 -1.30
C MET A 157 -10.07 14.05 -1.93
N ALA A 158 -9.41 13.04 -1.37
CA ALA A 158 -9.12 11.79 -2.08
C ALA A 158 -10.32 10.81 -2.33
N GLY A 159 -11.54 11.15 -1.91
CA GLY A 159 -12.75 10.32 -2.15
C GLY A 159 -13.84 11.00 -2.97
N ARG A 160 -13.46 11.98 -3.77
CA ARG A 160 -14.30 12.52 -4.85
C ARG A 160 -13.80 12.02 -6.20
#